data_AF-A0A841T6V6-F1
#
_entry.id   AF-A0A841T6V6-F1
#
_cell.length_a   1.000
_cell.length_b   1.000
_cell.length_c   1.000
_cell.angle_alpha   90.00
_cell.angle_beta   90.00
_cell.angle_gamma   90.00
#
_symmetry.space_group_name_H-M   'P 1'
#
loop_
_entity.id
_entity.type
_entity.pdbx_description
1 polymer ?
#
loop_
_entity_poly.entity_id
_entity_poly.type
_entity_poly.pdbx_seq_one_letter_code
_entity_poly.pdbx_strand_id
1 'polypeptide(L)'
;MAFDMTVRGAPQSYVFRPGCWEELGPRLAELGIGRALVVHGGDSWRAAAPRFPEAGRAEFRFERYGGECTSEERDRLARIAFEERSEAIIGVGGGKLSDLAKAVAGRLKLPVVLLPTLAATCSAWTPLSIMYDRNGAMVAYEIHPRANALVLLDPLVLLNSPPELLAAGIGDTLAKWYEADVILSRIPNPSVELTVASFAARTCRDNLLRDGEAALAALAAGEFDDAFARVVETVVLAAGMVGGFGDRYARTAGAHSVHDGLTILPEAHAVRHGSKVAYGILVQLALEERWAEIDSLLPFYGRVGLPASLREMGLGSVSDERLRAVADRTVEGDASIHLLPGDITAERVLDAMRRLEAVTSFEAEPTRASTFRPSESQTAASEKKPARITGEGDFRGDFI
;
A
#
# COMPACT_ATOMS: atom_id res chain seq x y z
N MET A 1 4.15 -30.30 -16.30
CA MET A 1 3.61 -29.19 -17.11
C MET A 1 4.63 -28.07 -17.06
N ALA A 2 4.91 -27.40 -18.17
CA ALA A 2 5.74 -26.18 -18.12
C ALA A 2 4.83 -25.02 -17.70
N PHE A 3 5.13 -24.38 -16.57
CA PHE A 3 4.43 -23.15 -16.20
C PHE A 3 4.93 -22.03 -17.09
N ASP A 4 4.03 -21.39 -17.84
CA ASP A 4 4.31 -20.17 -18.58
C ASP A 4 4.25 -18.99 -17.59
N MET A 5 5.41 -18.69 -17.00
CA MET A 5 5.60 -17.67 -15.96
C MET A 5 6.89 -16.91 -16.19
N THR A 6 6.87 -15.61 -15.89
CA THR A 6 8.09 -14.79 -15.88
C THR A 6 8.39 -14.32 -14.47
N VAL A 7 9.46 -14.83 -13.88
CA VAL A 7 9.92 -14.42 -12.55
C VAL A 7 10.43 -12.98 -12.58
N ARG A 8 9.88 -12.16 -11.69
CA ARG A 8 10.24 -10.76 -11.44
C ARG A 8 10.42 -10.58 -9.94
N GLY A 9 11.36 -11.35 -9.41
CA GLY A 9 11.42 -11.68 -7.98
C GLY A 9 11.84 -10.55 -7.06
N ALA A 10 12.55 -9.53 -7.56
CA ALA A 10 13.11 -8.45 -6.74
C ALA A 10 13.45 -7.19 -7.55
N PRO A 11 13.55 -6.01 -6.89
CA PRO A 11 14.31 -4.89 -7.44
C PRO A 11 15.79 -5.28 -7.66
N GLN A 12 16.50 -4.52 -8.47
CA GLN A 12 17.96 -4.72 -8.65
C GLN A 12 18.72 -4.48 -7.34
N SER A 13 18.24 -3.57 -6.50
CA SER A 13 18.78 -3.33 -5.15
C SER A 13 17.68 -2.91 -4.20
N TYR A 14 17.70 -3.48 -3.00
CA TYR A 14 16.82 -3.14 -1.89
C TYR A 14 17.67 -2.92 -0.63
N VAL A 15 17.38 -1.86 0.10
CA VAL A 15 18.03 -1.56 1.38
C VAL A 15 16.96 -1.21 2.40
N PHE A 16 17.03 -1.85 3.56
CA PHE A 16 16.20 -1.56 4.72
C PHE A 16 17.09 -1.42 5.96
N ARG A 17 17.31 -0.18 6.39
CA ARG A 17 18.03 0.17 7.62
C ARG A 17 17.79 1.64 7.97
N PRO A 18 17.87 2.03 9.25
CA PRO A 18 17.79 3.44 9.63
C PRO A 18 18.79 4.31 8.86
N GLY A 19 18.31 5.44 8.33
CA GLY A 19 19.14 6.41 7.62
C GLY A 19 19.59 5.94 6.23
N CYS A 20 18.98 4.92 5.63
CA CYS A 20 19.40 4.44 4.31
C CYS A 20 19.15 5.45 3.18
N TRP A 21 18.28 6.45 3.40
CA TRP A 21 18.09 7.52 2.41
C TRP A 21 19.36 8.35 2.19
N GLU A 22 20.24 8.48 3.18
CA GLU A 22 21.54 9.16 3.04
C GLU A 22 22.45 8.53 1.97
N GLU A 23 22.17 7.28 1.57
CA GLU A 23 22.89 6.63 0.48
C GLU A 23 22.44 7.11 -0.92
N LEU A 24 21.37 7.89 -1.05
CA LEU A 24 20.78 8.20 -2.37
C LEU A 24 21.82 8.78 -3.34
N GLY A 25 22.56 9.82 -2.94
CA GLY A 25 23.57 10.45 -3.80
C GLY A 25 24.65 9.46 -4.28
N PRO A 26 25.35 8.74 -3.38
CA PRO A 26 26.29 7.69 -3.76
C PRO A 26 25.70 6.62 -4.69
N ARG A 27 24.48 6.13 -4.40
CA ARG A 27 23.84 5.08 -5.20
C ARG A 27 23.40 5.58 -6.58
N LEU A 28 22.99 6.84 -6.70
CA LEU A 28 22.74 7.47 -8.01
C LEU A 28 24.04 7.58 -8.83
N ALA A 29 25.16 7.94 -8.20
CA ALA A 29 26.45 7.99 -8.87
C ALA A 29 26.91 6.60 -9.37
N GLU A 30 26.72 5.54 -8.59
CA GLU A 30 26.99 4.14 -9.01
C GLU A 30 26.13 3.72 -10.20
N LEU A 31 24.88 4.19 -10.26
CA LEU A 31 23.96 3.95 -11.38
C LEU A 31 24.23 4.86 -12.59
N GLY A 32 25.20 5.78 -12.49
CA GLY A 32 25.50 6.75 -13.56
C GLY A 32 24.40 7.78 -13.79
N ILE A 33 23.61 8.10 -12.76
CA ILE A 33 22.50 9.06 -12.81
C ILE A 33 22.98 10.41 -12.27
N GLY A 34 23.00 11.42 -13.15
CA GLY A 34 23.33 12.81 -12.83
C GLY A 34 22.13 13.77 -12.87
N ARG A 35 21.03 13.42 -13.54
CA ARG A 35 19.77 14.21 -13.51
C ARG A 35 18.58 13.33 -13.24
N ALA A 36 17.70 13.73 -12.32
CA ALA A 36 16.49 12.95 -12.02
C ALA A 36 15.26 13.82 -11.77
N LEU A 37 14.11 13.30 -12.18
CA LEU A 37 12.80 13.83 -11.80
C LEU A 37 12.38 13.19 -10.48
N VAL A 38 12.25 13.99 -9.43
CA VAL A 38 11.70 13.59 -8.13
C VAL A 38 10.20 13.85 -8.13
N VAL A 39 9.41 12.79 -8.15
CA VAL A 39 7.94 12.83 -8.08
C VAL A 39 7.51 12.57 -6.64
N HIS A 40 6.68 13.44 -6.08
CA HIS A 40 6.27 13.34 -4.68
C HIS A 40 4.79 13.69 -4.44
N GLY A 41 4.25 13.23 -3.31
CA GLY A 41 2.91 13.59 -2.82
C GLY A 41 2.90 14.88 -1.99
N GLY A 42 1.71 15.31 -1.55
CA GLY A 42 1.59 16.46 -0.63
C GLY A 42 1.99 16.09 0.79
N ASP A 43 1.25 15.16 1.39
CA ASP A 43 1.41 14.78 2.80
C ASP A 43 2.66 13.93 3.00
N SER A 44 2.91 12.98 2.10
CA SER A 44 4.12 12.15 2.11
C SER A 44 5.38 13.00 2.03
N TRP A 45 5.38 14.04 1.19
CA TRP A 45 6.52 14.96 1.08
C TRP A 45 6.71 15.81 2.32
N ARG A 46 5.64 16.34 2.93
CA ARG A 46 5.80 17.09 4.20
C ARG A 46 6.43 16.25 5.30
N ALA A 47 6.10 14.97 5.39
CA ALA A 47 6.70 14.05 6.35
C ALA A 47 8.14 13.64 5.96
N ALA A 48 8.42 13.48 4.67
CA ALA A 48 9.68 12.97 4.15
C ALA A 48 10.76 14.05 3.94
N ALA A 49 10.38 15.26 3.56
CA ALA A 49 11.29 16.34 3.17
C ALA A 49 12.37 16.66 4.21
N PRO A 50 12.10 16.66 5.54
CA PRO A 50 13.13 16.88 6.54
C PRO A 50 14.25 15.82 6.56
N ARG A 51 14.00 14.65 5.98
CA ARG A 51 14.96 13.53 5.85
C ARG A 51 15.37 13.27 4.40
N PHE A 52 14.90 14.07 3.45
CA PHE A 52 15.29 13.88 2.06
C PHE A 52 16.75 14.30 1.90
N PRO A 53 17.62 13.40 1.40
CA PRO A 53 19.07 13.62 1.39
C PRO A 53 19.45 14.69 0.38
N GLU A 54 20.64 15.26 0.56
CA GLU A 54 21.22 16.13 -0.46
C GLU A 54 21.48 15.36 -1.76
N ALA A 55 21.31 16.02 -2.90
CA ALA A 55 21.46 15.41 -4.21
C ALA A 55 22.90 14.98 -4.54
N GLY A 56 23.88 15.40 -3.74
CA GLY A 56 25.30 15.19 -4.00
C GLY A 56 25.70 15.86 -5.32
N ARG A 57 26.08 15.04 -6.31
CA ARG A 57 26.40 15.51 -7.67
C ARG A 57 25.22 15.49 -8.64
N ALA A 58 24.09 14.91 -8.23
CA ALA A 58 22.91 14.84 -9.08
C ALA A 58 22.13 16.16 -9.03
N GLU A 59 21.44 16.48 -10.12
CA GLU A 59 20.48 17.58 -10.18
C GLU A 59 19.06 17.01 -10.10
N PHE A 60 18.24 17.59 -9.22
CA PHE A 60 16.86 17.15 -9.02
C PHE A 60 15.86 18.20 -9.50
N ARG A 61 14.92 17.78 -10.34
CA ARG A 61 13.68 18.50 -10.60
C ARG A 61 12.59 17.90 -9.72
N PHE A 62 11.90 18.73 -8.93
CA PHE A 62 10.80 18.27 -8.09
C PHE A 62 9.46 18.54 -8.75
N GLU A 63 8.60 17.53 -8.78
CA GLU A 63 7.23 17.63 -9.27
C GLU A 63 6.25 16.95 -8.32
N ARG A 64 5.22 17.69 -7.92
CA ARG A 64 4.10 17.13 -7.17
C ARG A 64 3.15 16.42 -8.13
N TYR A 65 2.71 15.21 -7.77
CA TYR A 65 1.67 14.51 -8.53
C TYR A 65 0.25 14.89 -8.08
N GLY A 66 -0.73 14.67 -8.97
CA GLY A 66 -2.15 14.99 -8.78
C GLY A 66 -2.94 14.09 -7.82
N GLY A 67 -2.30 13.14 -7.13
CA GLY A 67 -2.95 12.24 -6.16
C GLY A 67 -3.30 10.85 -6.70
N GLU A 68 -3.48 10.73 -8.02
CA GLU A 68 -3.89 9.49 -8.69
C GLU A 68 -2.84 9.00 -9.70
N CYS A 69 -2.74 7.67 -9.84
CA CYS A 69 -1.89 7.02 -10.84
C CYS A 69 -2.71 6.78 -12.13
N THR A 70 -2.88 7.83 -12.91
CA THR A 70 -3.62 7.80 -14.19
C THR A 70 -2.69 7.87 -15.40
N SER A 71 -3.19 7.49 -16.57
CA SER A 71 -2.44 7.64 -17.83
C SER A 71 -2.12 9.10 -18.13
N GLU A 72 -3.04 10.03 -17.86
CA GLU A 72 -2.82 11.46 -18.09
C GLU A 72 -1.72 12.02 -17.20
N GLU A 73 -1.69 11.61 -15.93
CA GLU A 73 -0.66 12.08 -14.99
C GLU A 73 0.71 11.45 -15.31
N ARG A 74 0.73 10.16 -15.70
CA ARG A 74 1.93 9.50 -16.25
C ARG A 74 2.49 10.29 -17.43
N ASP A 75 1.63 10.64 -18.40
CA ASP A 75 2.06 11.30 -19.63
C ASP A 75 2.50 12.74 -19.38
N ARG A 76 1.86 13.46 -18.43
CA ARG A 76 2.31 14.79 -17.97
C ARG A 76 3.72 14.73 -17.40
N LEU A 77 3.96 13.81 -16.45
CA LEU A 77 5.25 13.66 -15.79
C LEU A 77 6.33 13.14 -16.75
N ALA A 78 5.96 12.25 -17.67
CA ALA A 78 6.87 11.76 -18.70
C ALA A 78 7.34 12.88 -19.65
N ARG A 79 6.45 13.81 -20.02
CA ARG A 79 6.83 15.00 -20.79
C ARG A 79 7.84 15.86 -20.03
N ILE A 80 7.58 16.14 -18.75
CA ILE A 80 8.49 16.94 -17.91
C ILE A 80 9.86 16.25 -17.80
N ALA A 81 9.90 14.95 -17.48
CA ALA A 81 11.15 14.22 -17.36
C ALA A 81 11.95 14.21 -18.67
N PHE A 82 11.27 14.13 -19.83
CA PHE A 82 11.89 14.20 -21.14
C PHE A 82 12.49 15.60 -21.43
N GLU A 83 11.74 16.67 -21.17
CA GLU A 83 12.18 18.07 -21.36
C GLU A 83 13.39 18.40 -20.48
N GLU A 84 13.37 17.93 -19.23
CA GLU A 84 14.45 18.09 -18.25
C GLU A 84 15.63 17.13 -18.47
N ARG A 85 15.57 16.28 -19.50
CA ARG A 85 16.60 15.26 -19.81
C ARG A 85 16.96 14.42 -18.59
N SER A 86 15.94 14.03 -17.84
CA SER A 86 16.06 13.16 -16.67
C SER A 86 16.58 11.79 -17.09
N GLU A 87 17.53 11.27 -16.33
CA GLU A 87 18.15 9.97 -16.52
C GLU A 87 17.51 8.91 -15.61
N ALA A 88 16.71 9.33 -14.63
CA ALA A 88 15.92 8.46 -13.76
C ALA A 88 14.65 9.16 -13.25
N ILE A 89 13.70 8.36 -12.77
CA ILE A 89 12.56 8.83 -11.98
C ILE A 89 12.76 8.41 -10.53
N ILE A 90 12.65 9.35 -9.60
CA ILE A 90 12.71 9.09 -8.16
C ILE A 90 11.31 9.30 -7.59
N GLY A 91 10.69 8.26 -7.03
CA GLY A 91 9.37 8.34 -6.40
C GLY A 91 9.47 8.41 -4.87
N VAL A 92 8.89 9.44 -4.25
CA VAL A 92 8.92 9.66 -2.78
C VAL A 92 7.50 9.66 -2.18
N GLY A 93 7.02 8.49 -1.73
CA GLY A 93 5.66 8.36 -1.20
C GLY A 93 5.13 6.94 -1.04
N GLY A 94 3.80 6.78 -1.08
CA GLY A 94 3.12 5.49 -0.93
C GLY A 94 2.98 4.67 -2.22
N GLY A 95 2.08 3.68 -2.19
CA GLY A 95 1.85 2.74 -3.30
C GLY A 95 1.44 3.41 -4.62
N LYS A 96 0.42 4.28 -4.62
CA LYS A 96 -0.02 4.99 -5.85
C LYS A 96 1.11 5.81 -6.49
N LEU A 97 1.93 6.46 -5.67
CA LEU A 97 3.05 7.25 -6.17
C LEU A 97 4.17 6.35 -6.71
N SER A 98 4.45 5.23 -6.03
CA SER A 98 5.41 4.23 -6.50
C SER A 98 4.98 3.66 -7.85
N ASP A 99 3.69 3.34 -8.02
CA ASP A 99 3.10 2.90 -9.28
C ASP A 99 3.23 3.95 -10.37
N LEU A 100 2.94 5.22 -10.07
CA LEU A 100 3.07 6.31 -11.03
C LEU A 100 4.53 6.52 -11.46
N ALA A 101 5.47 6.53 -10.52
CA ALA A 101 6.90 6.66 -10.82
C ALA A 101 7.40 5.54 -11.74
N LYS A 102 6.99 4.29 -11.47
CA LYS A 102 7.26 3.13 -12.34
C LYS A 102 6.62 3.29 -13.72
N ALA A 103 5.38 3.77 -13.80
CA ALA A 103 4.69 3.97 -15.08
C ALA A 103 5.38 5.04 -15.94
N VAL A 104 5.83 6.14 -15.32
CA VAL A 104 6.60 7.20 -16.00
C VAL A 104 7.95 6.65 -16.49
N ALA A 105 8.67 5.93 -15.63
CA ALA A 105 9.95 5.33 -15.97
C ALA A 105 9.82 4.27 -17.07
N GLY A 106 8.78 3.43 -17.02
CA GLY A 106 8.46 2.44 -18.04
C GLY A 106 8.18 3.10 -19.40
N ARG A 107 7.40 4.19 -19.41
CA ARG A 107 7.09 4.96 -20.63
C ARG A 107 8.33 5.53 -21.31
N LEU A 108 9.31 5.99 -20.53
CA LEU A 108 10.55 6.60 -21.01
C LEU A 108 11.72 5.61 -21.11
N LYS A 109 11.53 4.36 -20.66
CA LYS A 109 12.59 3.35 -20.52
C LYS A 109 13.77 3.86 -19.68
N LEU A 110 13.47 4.54 -18.58
CA LEU A 110 14.44 5.00 -17.58
C LEU A 110 14.48 4.06 -16.37
N PRO A 111 15.58 4.02 -15.61
CA PRO A 111 15.57 3.45 -14.26
C PRO A 111 14.61 4.21 -13.34
N VAL A 112 14.05 3.49 -12.37
CA VAL A 112 13.22 4.04 -11.29
C VAL A 112 13.87 3.75 -9.95
N VAL A 113 13.93 4.77 -9.11
CA VAL A 113 14.39 4.70 -7.72
C VAL A 113 13.20 5.03 -6.82
N LEU A 114 12.95 4.22 -5.80
CA LEU A 114 11.79 4.37 -4.93
C LEU A 114 12.23 4.61 -3.48
N LEU A 115 11.64 5.64 -2.87
CA LEU A 115 11.83 6.05 -1.49
C LEU A 115 10.45 5.98 -0.80
N PRO A 116 10.01 4.78 -0.36
CA PRO A 116 8.68 4.63 0.18
C PRO A 116 8.54 5.35 1.53
N THR A 117 7.41 6.02 1.73
CA THR A 117 7.10 6.72 2.99
C THR A 117 6.06 5.98 3.84
N LEU A 118 5.57 4.84 3.35
CA LEU A 118 4.52 4.03 3.97
C LEU A 118 4.80 2.56 3.66
N ALA A 119 4.57 1.68 4.63
CA ALA A 119 4.50 0.23 4.43
C ALA A 119 3.03 -0.20 4.36
N ALA A 120 2.38 0.13 3.24
CA ALA A 120 0.94 -0.11 3.04
C ALA A 120 0.63 -1.07 1.88
N THR A 121 1.58 -1.29 0.97
CA THR A 121 1.50 -2.28 -0.12
C THR A 121 2.91 -2.72 -0.52
N CYS A 122 3.01 -3.78 -1.32
CA CYS A 122 4.27 -4.24 -1.89
C CYS A 122 4.67 -3.53 -3.19
N SER A 123 4.04 -2.40 -3.53
CA SER A 123 4.26 -1.70 -4.81
C SER A 123 5.72 -1.30 -5.02
N ALA A 124 6.46 -0.93 -3.96
CA ALA A 124 7.86 -0.58 -4.09
C ALA A 124 8.75 -1.75 -4.56
N TRP A 125 8.33 -2.99 -4.31
CA TRP A 125 9.09 -4.18 -4.68
C TRP A 125 8.86 -4.60 -6.14
N THR A 126 7.60 -4.57 -6.59
CA THR A 126 7.22 -5.16 -7.88
C THR A 126 7.44 -4.19 -9.05
N PRO A 127 7.83 -4.69 -10.24
CA PRO A 127 7.85 -3.90 -11.47
C PRO A 127 6.46 -3.88 -12.12
N LEU A 128 5.41 -3.59 -11.36
CA LEU A 128 4.01 -3.55 -11.80
C LEU A 128 3.35 -2.28 -11.28
N SER A 129 2.57 -1.57 -12.09
CA SER A 129 1.78 -0.41 -11.67
C SER A 129 0.29 -0.70 -11.76
N ILE A 130 -0.49 -0.31 -10.75
CA ILE A 130 -1.95 -0.26 -10.85
C ILE A 130 -2.37 1.11 -11.40
N MET A 131 -3.19 1.09 -12.45
CA MET A 131 -3.64 2.29 -13.15
C MET A 131 -5.12 2.55 -12.83
N TYR A 132 -5.42 3.82 -12.55
CA TYR A 132 -6.75 4.27 -12.16
C TYR A 132 -7.33 5.26 -13.19
N ASP A 133 -8.65 5.38 -13.20
CA ASP A 133 -9.34 6.51 -13.83
C ASP A 133 -9.42 7.73 -12.89
N ARG A 134 -10.07 8.80 -13.35
CA ARG A 134 -10.24 10.05 -12.58
C ARG A 134 -11.20 9.92 -11.40
N ASN A 135 -12.01 8.87 -11.39
CA ASN A 135 -12.93 8.56 -10.29
C ASN A 135 -12.29 7.62 -9.26
N GLY A 136 -11.02 7.23 -9.46
CA GLY A 136 -10.28 6.33 -8.58
C GLY A 136 -10.62 4.86 -8.77
N ALA A 137 -11.33 4.49 -9.84
CA ALA A 137 -11.58 3.09 -10.19
C ALA A 137 -10.34 2.49 -10.85
N MET A 138 -9.96 1.28 -10.47
CA MET A 138 -8.89 0.53 -11.15
C MET A 138 -9.35 0.19 -12.58
N VAL A 139 -8.52 0.53 -13.57
CA VAL A 139 -8.83 0.28 -15.00
C VAL A 139 -7.81 -0.62 -15.70
N ALA A 140 -6.59 -0.71 -15.19
CA ALA A 140 -5.56 -1.58 -15.75
C ALA A 140 -4.46 -1.88 -14.73
N TYR A 141 -3.63 -2.86 -15.05
CA TYR A 141 -2.29 -3.01 -14.48
C TYR A 141 -1.26 -3.01 -15.60
N GLU A 142 -0.12 -2.38 -15.37
CA GLU A 142 1.00 -2.32 -16.32
C GLU A 142 2.19 -3.09 -15.74
N ILE A 143 2.67 -4.12 -16.45
CA ILE A 143 3.90 -4.85 -16.07
C ILE A 143 5.09 -4.25 -16.81
N HIS A 144 6.07 -3.77 -16.07
CA HIS A 144 7.26 -3.13 -16.61
C HIS A 144 8.35 -4.16 -16.92
N PRO A 145 9.08 -4.01 -18.04
CA PRO A 145 10.11 -4.96 -18.45
C PRO A 145 11.40 -4.87 -17.61
N ARG A 146 11.58 -3.79 -16.84
CA ARG A 146 12.74 -3.58 -15.97
C ARG A 146 12.33 -3.65 -14.51
N ALA A 147 13.14 -4.31 -13.71
CA ALA A 147 13.04 -4.23 -12.26
C ALA A 147 13.29 -2.80 -11.77
N ASN A 148 12.77 -2.47 -10.59
CA ASN A 148 13.08 -1.20 -9.93
C ASN A 148 14.60 -1.16 -9.67
N ALA A 149 15.28 -0.08 -10.04
CA ALA A 149 16.73 -0.01 -9.98
C ALA A 149 17.22 0.02 -8.52
N LEU A 150 16.50 0.75 -7.67
CA LEU A 150 16.83 0.90 -6.26
C LEU A 150 15.57 1.16 -5.43
N VAL A 151 15.45 0.49 -4.29
CA VAL A 151 14.46 0.76 -3.25
C VAL A 151 15.18 1.05 -1.95
N LEU A 152 15.03 2.27 -1.43
CA LEU A 152 15.57 2.68 -0.12
C LEU A 152 14.40 2.82 0.86
N LEU A 153 14.22 1.80 1.70
CA LEU A 153 13.16 1.74 2.69
C LEU A 153 13.71 2.17 4.05
N ASP A 154 13.52 3.44 4.43
CA ASP A 154 14.08 3.97 5.67
C ASP A 154 13.05 3.90 6.81
N PRO A 155 13.26 3.07 7.84
CA PRO A 155 12.33 2.98 8.97
C PRO A 155 12.11 4.33 9.67
N LEU A 156 13.10 5.23 9.69
CA LEU A 156 12.97 6.54 10.33
C LEU A 156 11.99 7.47 9.59
N VAL A 157 11.80 7.24 8.28
CA VAL A 157 10.76 7.91 7.49
C VAL A 157 9.42 7.25 7.74
N LEU A 158 9.37 5.91 7.73
CA LEU A 158 8.14 5.12 7.94
C LEU A 158 7.50 5.36 9.32
N LEU A 159 8.29 5.66 10.35
CA LEU A 159 7.78 5.97 11.69
C LEU A 159 6.90 7.24 11.74
N ASN A 160 6.92 8.09 10.72
CA ASN A 160 6.01 9.25 10.63
C ASN A 160 4.67 8.90 9.95
N SER A 161 4.45 7.63 9.59
CA SER A 161 3.23 7.20 8.92
C SER A 161 2.07 7.05 9.91
N PRO A 162 0.84 7.42 9.50
CA PRO A 162 -0.36 7.11 10.27
C PRO A 162 -0.50 5.59 10.51
N PRO A 163 -0.70 5.12 11.76
CA PRO A 163 -0.79 3.69 12.08
C PRO A 163 -1.85 2.94 11.26
N GLU A 164 -2.94 3.60 10.89
CA GLU A 164 -4.02 2.98 10.13
C GLU A 164 -3.62 2.64 8.69
N LEU A 165 -2.56 3.26 8.16
CA LEU A 165 -2.00 2.90 6.84
C LEU A 165 -1.13 1.65 6.93
N LEU A 166 -0.40 1.45 8.05
CA LEU A 166 0.29 0.19 8.31
C LEU A 166 -0.73 -0.93 8.56
N ALA A 167 -1.78 -0.68 9.35
CA ALA A 167 -2.86 -1.62 9.57
C ALA A 167 -3.49 -2.07 8.25
N ALA A 168 -3.80 -1.14 7.34
CA ALA A 168 -4.24 -1.47 5.99
C ALA A 168 -3.20 -2.33 5.23
N GLY A 169 -1.91 -2.02 5.33
CA GLY A 169 -0.84 -2.84 4.73
C GLY A 169 -0.77 -4.27 5.28
N ILE A 170 -1.02 -4.46 6.57
CA ILE A 170 -1.16 -5.78 7.20
C ILE A 170 -2.33 -6.54 6.55
N GLY A 171 -3.48 -5.87 6.38
CA GLY A 171 -4.67 -6.45 5.74
C GLY A 171 -4.43 -6.90 4.30
N ASP A 172 -3.83 -6.04 3.47
CA ASP A 172 -3.47 -6.37 2.08
C ASP A 172 -2.46 -7.53 2.02
N THR A 173 -1.47 -7.51 2.91
CA THR A 173 -0.40 -8.51 2.91
C THR A 173 -0.86 -9.87 3.44
N LEU A 174 -1.81 -9.92 4.37
CA LEU A 174 -2.42 -11.18 4.81
C LEU A 174 -3.11 -11.91 3.66
N ALA A 175 -3.73 -11.17 2.72
CA ALA A 175 -4.38 -11.78 1.56
C ALA A 175 -3.41 -12.56 0.68
N LYS A 176 -2.12 -12.21 0.67
CA LYS A 176 -1.09 -12.97 -0.07
C LYS A 176 -1.07 -14.45 0.32
N TRP A 177 -1.30 -14.76 1.60
CA TRP A 177 -1.42 -16.15 2.02
C TRP A 177 -2.73 -16.79 1.55
N TYR A 178 -3.87 -16.19 1.89
CA TYR A 178 -5.17 -16.78 1.64
C TYR A 178 -5.49 -16.93 0.15
N GLU A 179 -5.03 -16.01 -0.69
CA GLU A 179 -5.23 -16.08 -2.14
C GLU A 179 -4.20 -16.96 -2.85
N ALA A 180 -2.98 -17.08 -2.34
CA ALA A 180 -1.99 -17.98 -2.95
C ALA A 180 -2.22 -19.43 -2.53
N ASP A 181 -2.50 -19.71 -1.25
CA ASP A 181 -2.63 -21.09 -0.73
C ASP A 181 -3.74 -21.86 -1.44
N VAL A 182 -4.88 -21.20 -1.68
CA VAL A 182 -6.04 -21.79 -2.36
C VAL A 182 -5.69 -22.24 -3.79
N ILE A 183 -4.79 -21.53 -4.49
CA ILE A 183 -4.33 -21.89 -5.83
C ILE A 183 -3.20 -22.92 -5.75
N LEU A 184 -2.13 -22.61 -5.01
CA LEU A 184 -0.87 -23.35 -5.00
C LEU A 184 -1.01 -24.75 -4.39
N SER A 185 -1.87 -24.93 -3.37
CA SER A 185 -2.11 -26.24 -2.74
C SER A 185 -2.70 -27.28 -3.70
N ARG A 186 -3.25 -26.84 -4.83
CA ARG A 186 -3.88 -27.71 -5.85
C ARG A 186 -2.97 -28.03 -7.03
N ILE A 187 -1.78 -27.44 -7.08
CA ILE A 187 -0.84 -27.67 -8.17
C ILE A 187 -0.04 -28.95 -7.86
N PRO A 188 -0.25 -30.05 -8.62
CA PRO A 188 0.56 -31.25 -8.42
C PRO A 188 1.98 -31.00 -8.93
N ASN A 189 2.98 -31.19 -8.08
CA ASN A 189 4.40 -30.94 -8.36
C ASN A 189 4.67 -29.47 -8.76
N PRO A 190 4.57 -28.51 -7.81
CA PRO A 190 4.86 -27.11 -8.10
C PRO A 190 6.32 -26.93 -8.55
N SER A 191 6.55 -25.98 -9.46
CA SER A 191 7.91 -25.61 -9.84
C SER A 191 8.66 -24.91 -8.71
N VAL A 192 9.96 -24.67 -8.90
CA VAL A 192 10.81 -24.03 -7.90
C VAL A 192 10.30 -22.62 -7.59
N GLU A 193 9.97 -21.84 -8.61
CA GLU A 193 9.42 -20.50 -8.46
C GLU A 193 8.09 -20.48 -7.69
N LEU A 194 7.19 -21.45 -7.93
CA LEU A 194 5.96 -21.58 -7.15
C LEU A 194 6.22 -21.99 -5.69
N THR A 195 7.27 -22.77 -5.45
CA THR A 195 7.69 -23.13 -4.08
C THR A 195 8.21 -21.90 -3.33
N VAL A 196 8.97 -21.02 -4.00
CA VAL A 196 9.41 -19.73 -3.44
C VAL A 196 8.22 -18.81 -3.15
N ALA A 197 7.25 -18.73 -4.07
CA ALA A 197 6.03 -17.95 -3.88
C ALA A 197 5.22 -18.46 -2.66
N SER A 198 5.07 -19.78 -2.53
CA SER A 198 4.39 -20.40 -1.37
C SER A 198 5.11 -20.10 -0.05
N PHE A 199 6.44 -20.18 -0.03
CA PHE A 199 7.24 -19.83 1.14
C PHE A 199 7.05 -18.35 1.53
N ALA A 200 7.10 -17.43 0.56
CA ALA A 200 6.88 -16.02 0.80
C ALA A 200 5.47 -15.74 1.33
N ALA A 201 4.44 -16.41 0.79
CA ALA A 201 3.06 -16.27 1.21
C ALA A 201 2.85 -16.75 2.66
N ARG A 202 3.44 -17.89 3.03
CA ARG A 202 3.43 -18.39 4.43
C ARG A 202 4.13 -17.41 5.36
N THR A 203 5.30 -16.90 4.94
CA THR A 203 6.06 -15.91 5.70
C THR A 203 5.24 -14.64 5.94
N CYS A 204 4.44 -14.21 4.95
CA CYS A 204 3.50 -13.11 5.11
C CYS A 204 2.51 -13.35 6.25
N ARG A 205 1.80 -14.48 6.24
CA ARG A 205 0.86 -14.81 7.33
C ARG A 205 1.56 -14.89 8.68
N ASP A 206 2.62 -15.68 8.77
CA ASP A 206 3.21 -16.05 10.06
C ASP A 206 3.83 -14.83 10.77
N ASN A 207 4.54 -13.98 10.03
CA ASN A 207 5.12 -12.77 10.60
C ASN A 207 4.03 -11.76 11.00
N LEU A 208 3.00 -11.57 10.18
CA LEU A 208 1.95 -10.58 10.48
C LEU A 208 1.08 -10.98 11.66
N LEU A 209 0.68 -12.25 11.75
CA LEU A 209 -0.10 -12.74 12.89
C LEU A 209 0.71 -12.73 14.19
N ARG A 210 2.03 -12.92 14.11
CA ARG A 210 2.92 -12.86 15.28
C ARG A 210 3.22 -11.43 15.73
N ASP A 211 3.63 -10.56 14.80
CA ASP A 211 4.28 -9.29 15.13
C ASP A 211 3.41 -8.06 14.79
N GLY A 212 2.26 -8.23 14.13
CA GLY A 212 1.43 -7.13 13.61
C GLY A 212 0.96 -6.13 14.67
N GLU A 213 0.49 -6.62 15.82
CA GLU A 213 0.04 -5.79 16.94
C GLU A 213 1.21 -5.02 17.58
N ALA A 214 2.32 -5.70 17.81
CA ALA A 214 3.54 -5.09 18.37
C ALA A 214 4.12 -4.03 17.41
N ALA A 215 4.12 -4.28 16.11
CA ALA A 215 4.59 -3.32 15.11
C ALA A 215 3.72 -2.04 15.07
N LEU A 216 2.40 -2.17 15.22
CA LEU A 216 1.51 -1.01 15.30
C LEU A 216 1.73 -0.21 16.59
N ALA A 217 1.98 -0.89 17.71
CA ALA A 217 2.32 -0.24 18.97
C ALA A 217 3.66 0.51 18.87
N ALA A 218 4.69 -0.12 18.29
CA ALA A 218 6.00 0.49 18.04
C ALA A 218 5.89 1.72 17.12
N LEU A 219 5.11 1.62 16.03
CA LEU A 219 4.82 2.76 15.16
C LEU A 219 4.14 3.91 15.90
N ALA A 220 3.12 3.62 16.71
CA ALA A 220 2.43 4.64 17.50
C ALA A 220 3.33 5.30 18.55
N ALA A 221 4.33 4.58 19.07
CA ALA A 221 5.35 5.09 19.98
C ALA A 221 6.50 5.82 19.25
N GLY A 222 6.60 5.71 17.92
CA GLY A 222 7.72 6.25 17.15
C GLY A 222 9.02 5.46 17.34
N GLU A 223 8.93 4.17 17.64
CA GLU A 223 10.05 3.28 17.98
C GLU A 223 10.39 2.32 16.84
N PHE A 224 11.67 2.21 16.50
CA PHE A 224 12.18 1.21 15.57
C PHE A 224 12.66 -0.03 16.34
N ASP A 225 11.84 -1.08 16.36
CA ASP A 225 12.15 -2.37 16.99
C ASP A 225 12.06 -3.54 16.00
N ASP A 226 12.34 -4.75 16.49
CA ASP A 226 12.32 -5.97 15.67
C ASP A 226 10.94 -6.32 15.11
N ALA A 227 9.85 -5.99 15.83
CA ALA A 227 8.49 -6.27 15.39
C ALA A 227 8.12 -5.35 14.23
N PHE A 228 8.35 -4.05 14.38
CA PHE A 228 8.14 -3.06 13.32
C PHE A 228 9.00 -3.38 12.10
N ALA A 229 10.30 -3.65 12.29
CA ALA A 229 11.21 -4.04 11.23
C ALA A 229 10.66 -5.22 10.41
N ARG A 230 10.26 -6.28 11.10
CA ARG A 230 9.81 -7.50 10.44
C ARG A 230 8.47 -7.34 9.72
N VAL A 231 7.53 -6.59 10.29
CA VAL A 231 6.25 -6.32 9.64
C VAL A 231 6.45 -5.47 8.39
N VAL A 232 7.29 -4.42 8.46
CA VAL A 232 7.62 -3.57 7.30
C VAL A 232 8.26 -4.38 6.17
N GLU A 233 9.28 -5.19 6.46
CA GLU A 233 9.89 -6.05 5.45
C GLU A 233 8.91 -7.09 4.92
N THR A 234 8.00 -7.59 5.75
CA THR A 234 6.98 -8.53 5.31
C THR A 234 6.01 -7.88 4.32
N VAL A 235 5.54 -6.66 4.60
CA VAL A 235 4.62 -5.90 3.73
C VAL A 235 5.25 -5.51 2.40
N VAL A 236 6.55 -5.24 2.36
CA VAL A 236 7.23 -4.81 1.13
C VAL A 236 7.89 -5.98 0.40
N LEU A 237 8.83 -6.65 1.05
CA LEU A 237 9.69 -7.68 0.46
C LEU A 237 8.94 -9.01 0.32
N ALA A 238 8.46 -9.58 1.42
CA ALA A 238 7.86 -10.93 1.38
C ALA A 238 6.59 -10.92 0.52
N ALA A 239 5.72 -9.93 0.71
CA ALA A 239 4.54 -9.72 -0.11
C ALA A 239 4.86 -9.55 -1.61
N GLY A 240 5.93 -8.81 -1.92
CA GLY A 240 6.38 -8.59 -3.29
C GLY A 240 6.94 -9.86 -3.95
N MET A 241 7.61 -10.72 -3.18
CA MET A 241 8.08 -12.02 -3.66
C MET A 241 6.94 -12.96 -4.05
N VAL A 242 5.78 -12.88 -3.41
CA VAL A 242 4.63 -13.74 -3.73
C VAL A 242 4.21 -13.56 -5.19
N GLY A 243 3.89 -12.34 -5.61
CA GLY A 243 3.55 -12.05 -7.01
C GLY A 243 4.76 -12.08 -7.95
N GLY A 244 5.96 -11.77 -7.44
CA GLY A 244 7.20 -11.75 -8.22
C GLY A 244 7.65 -13.15 -8.67
N PHE A 245 7.42 -14.17 -7.85
CA PHE A 245 7.75 -15.56 -8.18
C PHE A 245 6.54 -16.38 -8.63
N GLY A 246 5.34 -16.09 -8.15
CA GLY A 246 4.14 -16.87 -8.48
C GLY A 246 3.37 -16.38 -9.71
N ASP A 247 3.66 -15.18 -10.19
CA ASP A 247 2.97 -14.54 -11.32
C ASP A 247 1.43 -14.72 -11.20
N ARG A 248 0.72 -15.06 -12.28
CA ARG A 248 -0.73 -15.32 -12.27
C ARG A 248 -1.19 -16.43 -11.31
N TYR A 249 -0.29 -17.28 -10.81
CA TYR A 249 -0.62 -18.42 -9.93
C TYR A 249 -0.55 -18.09 -8.44
N ALA A 250 -0.14 -16.87 -8.05
CA ALA A 250 -0.12 -16.45 -6.65
C ALA A 250 -0.42 -14.95 -6.45
N ARG A 251 -1.05 -14.27 -7.41
CA ARG A 251 -1.30 -12.82 -7.34
C ARG A 251 -2.53 -12.46 -6.51
N THR A 252 -3.70 -12.95 -6.94
CA THR A 252 -5.02 -12.62 -6.38
C THR A 252 -5.99 -13.79 -6.60
N ALA A 253 -7.04 -13.86 -5.79
CA ALA A 253 -8.14 -14.82 -5.89
C ALA A 253 -9.45 -14.15 -5.43
N GLY A 254 -10.07 -14.62 -4.34
CA GLY A 254 -11.37 -14.14 -3.87
C GLY A 254 -11.31 -12.81 -3.14
N ALA A 255 -10.33 -12.60 -2.26
CA ALA A 255 -10.26 -11.40 -1.42
C ALA A 255 -10.17 -10.11 -2.25
N HIS A 256 -9.30 -10.07 -3.26
CA HIS A 256 -9.18 -8.93 -4.16
C HIS A 256 -10.40 -8.75 -5.07
N SER A 257 -11.04 -9.83 -5.53
CA SER A 257 -12.28 -9.71 -6.30
C SER A 257 -13.43 -9.12 -5.47
N VAL A 258 -13.54 -9.46 -4.18
CA VAL A 258 -14.50 -8.83 -3.27
C VAL A 258 -14.15 -7.35 -3.05
N HIS A 259 -12.86 -7.03 -2.86
CA HIS A 259 -12.39 -5.64 -2.86
C HIS A 259 -12.88 -4.89 -4.10
N ASP A 260 -12.67 -5.46 -5.30
CA ASP A 260 -13.03 -4.83 -6.57
C ASP A 260 -14.56 -4.67 -6.71
N GLY A 261 -15.32 -5.67 -6.28
CA GLY A 261 -16.78 -5.60 -6.16
C GLY A 261 -17.24 -4.41 -5.31
N LEU A 262 -16.61 -4.20 -4.15
CA LEU A 262 -16.94 -3.08 -3.25
C LEU A 262 -16.66 -1.70 -3.87
N THR A 263 -15.74 -1.59 -4.84
CA THR A 263 -15.36 -0.28 -5.41
C THR A 263 -16.45 0.38 -6.24
N ILE A 264 -17.51 -0.33 -6.61
CA ILE A 264 -18.68 0.27 -7.28
C ILE A 264 -19.49 1.15 -6.33
N LEU A 265 -19.30 1.00 -5.01
CA LEU A 265 -19.95 1.83 -4.01
C LEU A 265 -19.13 3.11 -3.81
N PRO A 266 -19.67 4.32 -4.08
CA PRO A 266 -18.95 5.57 -3.87
C PRO A 266 -18.44 5.73 -2.43
N GLU A 267 -19.22 5.26 -1.45
CA GLU A 267 -18.88 5.31 -0.03
C GLU A 267 -17.64 4.46 0.32
N ALA A 268 -17.36 3.40 -0.47
CA ALA A 268 -16.21 2.53 -0.27
C ALA A 268 -14.89 3.13 -0.78
N HIS A 269 -14.92 4.28 -1.46
CA HIS A 269 -13.72 4.98 -1.92
C HIS A 269 -12.94 5.63 -0.77
N ALA A 270 -13.64 5.98 0.32
CA ALA A 270 -13.00 6.46 1.55
C ALA A 270 -12.33 5.33 2.37
N VAL A 271 -12.69 4.08 2.09
CA VAL A 271 -12.12 2.91 2.77
C VAL A 271 -10.79 2.54 2.14
N ARG A 272 -9.76 2.40 2.97
CA ARG A 272 -8.40 2.04 2.54
C ARG A 272 -8.41 0.70 1.80
N HIS A 273 -7.58 0.58 0.76
CA HIS A 273 -7.45 -0.63 -0.06
C HIS A 273 -7.32 -1.91 0.79
N GLY A 274 -6.29 -1.97 1.64
CA GLY A 274 -6.04 -3.15 2.47
C GLY A 274 -7.11 -3.44 3.52
N SER A 275 -7.90 -2.44 3.93
CA SER A 275 -9.07 -2.67 4.80
C SER A 275 -10.20 -3.39 4.06
N LYS A 276 -10.47 -3.01 2.80
CA LYS A 276 -11.41 -3.72 1.92
C LYS A 276 -10.92 -5.13 1.60
N VAL A 277 -9.63 -5.29 1.32
CA VAL A 277 -9.00 -6.60 1.08
C VAL A 277 -9.11 -7.49 2.32
N ALA A 278 -8.86 -6.95 3.52
CA ALA A 278 -8.99 -7.70 4.78
C ALA A 278 -10.41 -8.24 4.99
N TYR A 279 -11.44 -7.45 4.70
CA TYR A 279 -12.82 -7.95 4.69
C TYR A 279 -13.04 -9.02 3.61
N GLY A 280 -12.47 -8.82 2.42
CA GLY A 280 -12.49 -9.80 1.33
C GLY A 280 -11.88 -11.16 1.72
N ILE A 281 -10.86 -11.21 2.57
CA ILE A 281 -10.30 -12.46 3.11
C ILE A 281 -11.37 -13.25 3.85
N LEU A 282 -12.15 -12.59 4.71
CA LEU A 282 -13.20 -13.26 5.50
C LEU A 282 -14.32 -13.78 4.59
N VAL A 283 -14.72 -13.01 3.57
CA VAL A 283 -15.70 -13.46 2.58
C VAL A 283 -15.17 -14.66 1.78
N GLN A 284 -13.90 -14.62 1.37
CA GLN A 284 -13.28 -15.76 0.70
C GLN A 284 -13.27 -17.00 1.59
N LEU A 285 -12.86 -16.89 2.86
CA LEU A 285 -12.86 -18.01 3.79
C LEU A 285 -14.27 -18.57 4.02
N ALA A 286 -15.31 -17.72 4.02
CA ALA A 286 -16.70 -18.15 4.10
C ALA A 286 -17.13 -18.94 2.85
N LEU A 287 -16.71 -18.52 1.64
CA LEU A 287 -16.94 -19.27 0.40
C LEU A 287 -16.23 -20.64 0.40
N GLU A 288 -15.08 -20.73 1.07
CA GLU A 288 -14.31 -21.97 1.29
C GLU A 288 -14.85 -22.81 2.46
N GLU A 289 -15.90 -22.35 3.17
CA GLU A 289 -16.47 -22.97 4.39
C GLU A 289 -15.44 -23.13 5.54
N ARG A 290 -14.45 -22.24 5.61
CA ARG A 290 -13.37 -22.24 6.62
C ARG A 290 -13.70 -21.38 7.84
N TRP A 291 -14.86 -21.60 8.45
CA TRP A 291 -15.35 -20.80 9.59
C TRP A 291 -14.41 -20.81 10.80
N ALA A 292 -13.76 -21.94 11.11
CA ALA A 292 -12.78 -22.00 12.20
C ALA A 292 -11.56 -21.08 11.97
N GLU A 293 -11.17 -20.84 10.71
CA GLU A 293 -10.12 -19.88 10.39
C GLU A 293 -10.61 -18.44 10.62
N ILE A 294 -11.83 -18.12 10.21
CA ILE A 294 -12.47 -16.83 10.45
C ILE A 294 -12.48 -16.53 11.96
N ASP A 295 -12.98 -17.47 12.77
CA ASP A 295 -13.03 -17.32 14.23
C ASP A 295 -11.64 -17.08 14.83
N SER A 296 -10.60 -17.71 14.28
CA SER A 296 -9.21 -17.50 14.71
C SER A 296 -8.65 -16.12 14.33
N LEU A 297 -9.12 -15.54 13.22
CA LEU A 297 -8.66 -14.25 12.69
C LEU A 297 -9.37 -13.07 13.34
N LEU A 298 -10.66 -13.18 13.69
CA LEU A 298 -11.45 -12.07 14.23
C LEU A 298 -10.79 -11.37 15.44
N PRO A 299 -10.22 -12.10 16.43
CA PRO A 299 -9.51 -11.46 17.53
C PRO A 299 -8.27 -10.69 17.06
N PHE A 300 -7.52 -11.22 16.08
CA PHE A 300 -6.38 -10.53 15.51
C PHE A 300 -6.82 -9.24 14.78
N TYR A 301 -7.85 -9.33 13.94
CA TYR A 301 -8.42 -8.18 13.23
C TYR A 301 -8.77 -7.04 14.20
N GLY A 302 -9.41 -7.37 15.33
CA GLY A 302 -9.72 -6.41 16.38
C GLY A 302 -8.49 -5.74 17.01
N ARG A 303 -7.41 -6.50 17.26
CA ARG A 303 -6.17 -5.97 17.86
C ARG A 303 -5.37 -5.08 16.91
N VAL A 304 -5.40 -5.36 15.60
CA VAL A 304 -4.67 -4.56 14.59
C VAL A 304 -5.54 -3.51 13.89
N GLY A 305 -6.81 -3.39 14.25
CA GLY A 305 -7.72 -2.38 13.68
C GLY A 305 -8.16 -2.65 12.24
N LEU A 306 -8.24 -3.93 11.84
CA LEU A 306 -8.80 -4.33 10.54
C LEU A 306 -10.33 -4.52 10.64
N PRO A 307 -11.10 -4.11 9.62
CA PRO A 307 -12.54 -4.31 9.64
C PRO A 307 -12.91 -5.77 9.37
N ALA A 308 -13.85 -6.28 10.14
CA ALA A 308 -14.47 -7.59 9.97
C ALA A 308 -15.88 -7.53 9.36
N SER A 309 -16.48 -6.33 9.26
CA SER A 309 -17.83 -6.15 8.72
C SER A 309 -17.98 -4.92 7.82
N LEU A 310 -19.03 -4.90 7.00
CA LEU A 310 -19.46 -3.72 6.25
C LEU A 310 -19.71 -2.53 7.19
N ARG A 311 -20.31 -2.76 8.36
CA ARG A 311 -20.54 -1.70 9.37
C ARG A 311 -19.25 -1.04 9.83
N GLU A 312 -18.22 -1.82 10.14
CA GLU A 312 -16.91 -1.31 10.56
C GLU A 312 -16.20 -0.53 9.45
N MET A 313 -16.53 -0.78 8.18
CA MET A 313 -16.08 0.00 7.03
C MET A 313 -16.95 1.24 6.74
N GLY A 314 -17.99 1.51 7.55
CA GLY A 314 -18.95 2.60 7.27
C GLY A 314 -19.95 2.30 6.14
N LEU A 315 -20.08 1.02 5.77
CA LEU A 315 -20.95 0.51 4.70
C LEU A 315 -22.18 -0.23 5.23
N GLY A 316 -22.47 -0.13 6.53
CA GLY A 316 -23.56 -0.88 7.19
C GLY A 316 -24.99 -0.50 6.74
N SER A 317 -25.15 0.61 6.00
CA SER A 317 -26.43 1.06 5.44
C SER A 317 -26.61 0.70 3.95
N VAL A 318 -25.70 -0.08 3.37
CA VAL A 318 -25.83 -0.54 1.98
C VAL A 318 -27.06 -1.43 1.85
N SER A 319 -27.94 -1.12 0.89
CA SER A 319 -29.15 -1.91 0.65
C SER A 319 -28.82 -3.28 0.06
N ASP A 320 -29.72 -4.25 0.24
CA ASP A 320 -29.62 -5.59 -0.35
C ASP A 320 -29.43 -5.55 -1.87
N GLU A 321 -30.10 -4.63 -2.57
CA GLU A 321 -29.97 -4.45 -4.02
C GLU A 321 -28.55 -4.03 -4.41
N ARG A 322 -27.97 -3.07 -3.68
CA ARG A 322 -26.59 -2.60 -3.91
C ARG A 322 -25.57 -3.68 -3.51
N LEU A 323 -25.85 -4.45 -2.47
CA LEU A 323 -25.01 -5.58 -2.06
C LEU A 323 -25.03 -6.69 -3.12
N ARG A 324 -26.19 -6.92 -3.76
CA ARG A 324 -26.29 -7.83 -4.92
C ARG A 324 -25.47 -7.32 -6.10
N ALA A 325 -25.52 -6.01 -6.41
CA ALA A 325 -24.67 -5.43 -7.45
C ALA A 325 -23.16 -5.60 -7.17
N VAL A 326 -22.75 -5.49 -5.89
CA VAL A 326 -21.36 -5.78 -5.46
C VAL A 326 -21.00 -7.24 -5.75
N ALA A 327 -21.89 -8.18 -5.43
CA ALA A 327 -21.69 -9.60 -5.70
C ALA A 327 -21.63 -9.90 -7.21
N ASP A 328 -22.50 -9.28 -8.01
CA ASP A 328 -22.50 -9.40 -9.48
C ASP A 328 -21.16 -8.91 -10.07
N ARG A 329 -20.67 -7.76 -9.62
CA ARG A 329 -19.36 -7.23 -10.03
C ARG A 329 -18.20 -8.13 -9.59
N THR A 330 -18.30 -8.74 -8.42
CA THR A 330 -17.24 -9.59 -7.85
C THR A 330 -16.94 -10.81 -8.73
N VAL A 331 -17.94 -11.34 -9.43
CA VAL A 331 -17.83 -12.55 -10.28
C VAL A 331 -17.79 -12.23 -11.78
N GLU A 332 -17.71 -10.95 -12.16
CA GLU A 332 -17.85 -10.54 -13.56
C GLU A 332 -16.69 -11.03 -14.44
N GLY A 333 -17.02 -11.59 -15.59
CA GLY A 333 -16.04 -11.98 -16.62
C GLY A 333 -15.03 -13.01 -16.12
N ASP A 334 -13.74 -12.68 -16.26
CA ASP A 334 -12.58 -13.50 -15.89
C ASP A 334 -11.97 -13.08 -14.53
N ALA A 335 -12.76 -12.49 -13.64
CA ALA A 335 -12.33 -12.08 -12.30
C ALA A 335 -11.60 -13.20 -11.54
N SER A 336 -10.62 -12.82 -10.71
CA SER A 336 -9.75 -13.78 -10.02
C SER A 336 -10.46 -14.68 -9.00
N ILE A 337 -11.67 -14.33 -8.56
CA ILE A 337 -12.49 -15.19 -7.69
C ILE A 337 -12.76 -16.57 -8.31
N HIS A 338 -12.75 -16.69 -9.64
CA HIS A 338 -12.94 -17.95 -10.36
C HIS A 338 -11.75 -18.93 -10.21
N LEU A 339 -10.68 -18.52 -9.53
CA LEU A 339 -9.57 -19.39 -9.11
C LEU A 339 -9.87 -20.16 -7.81
N LEU A 340 -10.94 -19.78 -7.09
CA LEU A 340 -11.46 -20.55 -5.97
C LEU A 340 -12.08 -21.89 -6.44
N PRO A 341 -12.16 -22.91 -5.58
CA PRO A 341 -12.69 -24.20 -5.98
C PRO A 341 -14.22 -24.16 -6.16
N GLY A 342 -14.70 -24.81 -7.22
CA GLY A 342 -16.12 -24.91 -7.53
C GLY A 342 -16.67 -23.71 -8.31
N ASP A 343 -17.96 -23.75 -8.60
CA ASP A 343 -18.63 -22.70 -9.37
C ASP A 343 -19.00 -21.52 -8.47
N ILE A 344 -18.34 -20.38 -8.61
CA ILE A 344 -18.56 -19.19 -7.79
C ILE A 344 -19.53 -18.24 -8.50
N THR A 345 -20.78 -18.23 -8.03
CA THR A 345 -21.83 -17.33 -8.54
C THR A 345 -22.03 -16.11 -7.64
N ALA A 346 -22.68 -15.08 -8.16
CA ALA A 346 -23.05 -13.89 -7.39
C ALA A 346 -23.94 -14.25 -6.18
N GLU A 347 -24.83 -15.25 -6.32
CA GLU A 347 -25.64 -15.74 -5.21
C GLU A 347 -24.77 -16.33 -4.08
N ARG A 348 -23.73 -17.10 -4.42
CA ARG A 348 -22.82 -17.67 -3.42
C ARG A 348 -22.01 -16.59 -2.72
N VAL A 349 -21.55 -15.57 -3.45
CA VAL A 349 -20.85 -14.41 -2.88
C VAL A 349 -21.78 -13.65 -1.93
N LEU A 350 -23.00 -13.35 -2.38
CA LEU A 350 -23.99 -12.63 -1.57
C LEU A 350 -24.36 -13.41 -0.29
N ASP A 351 -24.55 -14.73 -0.40
CA ASP A 351 -24.82 -15.60 0.75
C ASP A 351 -23.63 -15.63 1.73
N ALA A 352 -22.41 -15.78 1.23
CA ALA A 352 -21.20 -15.76 2.07
C ALA A 352 -21.05 -14.42 2.81
N MET A 353 -21.28 -13.29 2.14
CA MET A 353 -21.28 -11.96 2.77
C MET A 353 -22.35 -11.86 3.85
N ARG A 354 -23.58 -12.33 3.58
CA ARG A 354 -24.67 -12.31 4.58
C ARG A 354 -24.38 -13.18 5.80
N ARG A 355 -23.84 -14.38 5.59
CA ARG A 355 -23.44 -15.29 6.68
C ARG A 355 -22.32 -14.67 7.51
N LEU A 356 -21.32 -14.06 6.86
CA LEU A 356 -20.24 -13.35 7.55
C LEU A 356 -20.79 -12.17 8.39
N GLU A 357 -21.59 -11.29 7.78
CA GLU A 357 -22.18 -10.15 8.48
C GLU A 357 -23.04 -10.60 9.67
N ALA A 358 -23.75 -11.73 9.55
CA ALA A 358 -24.54 -12.30 10.64
C ALA A 358 -23.69 -12.79 11.81
N VAL A 359 -22.44 -13.24 11.64
CA VAL A 359 -21.60 -13.66 12.78
C VAL A 359 -20.84 -12.47 13.37
N THR A 360 -20.37 -11.55 12.53
CA THR A 360 -19.59 -10.38 12.99
C THR A 360 -20.44 -9.29 13.64
N SER A 361 -21.76 -9.29 13.39
CA SER A 361 -22.70 -8.34 14.01
C SER A 361 -23.06 -8.70 15.46
N PHE A 362 -22.93 -9.97 15.88
CA PHE A 362 -23.30 -10.41 17.24
C PHE A 362 -22.18 -10.21 18.27
N GLU A 363 -20.91 -10.17 17.85
CA GLU A 363 -19.78 -9.98 18.76
C GLU A 363 -19.50 -8.50 19.10
N ALA A 364 -20.28 -7.57 18.56
CA ALA A 364 -20.13 -6.14 18.79
C ALA A 364 -20.90 -5.66 20.05
N GLU A 365 -20.66 -6.26 21.21
CA GLU A 365 -20.99 -5.59 22.49
C GLU A 365 -19.96 -4.47 22.79
N PRO A 366 -20.35 -3.40 23.50
CA PRO A 366 -19.67 -2.11 23.47
C PRO A 366 -18.42 -2.09 24.37
N THR A 367 -17.36 -2.75 23.95
CA THR A 367 -15.99 -2.48 24.44
C THR A 367 -15.01 -2.12 23.31
N ARG A 368 -15.45 -2.11 22.05
CA ARG A 368 -14.62 -1.74 20.88
C ARG A 368 -14.66 -0.24 20.56
N ALA A 369 -14.51 0.62 21.58
CA ALA A 369 -14.16 2.01 21.33
C ALA A 369 -12.64 2.08 21.16
N SER A 370 -12.19 2.27 19.91
CA SER A 370 -10.83 2.72 19.60
C SER A 370 -10.42 3.84 20.57
N THR A 371 -9.41 3.59 21.40
CA THR A 371 -8.77 4.63 22.20
C THR A 371 -7.75 5.43 21.38
N PHE A 372 -7.88 5.47 20.06
CA PHE A 372 -7.16 6.41 19.23
C PHE A 372 -8.05 7.63 18.96
N ARG A 373 -8.10 8.55 19.93
CA ARG A 373 -8.55 9.92 19.66
C ARG A 373 -7.38 10.68 19.03
N PRO A 374 -7.56 11.37 17.90
CA PRO A 374 -6.56 12.33 17.45
C PRO A 374 -6.42 13.40 18.53
N SER A 375 -5.19 13.68 18.97
CA SER A 375 -4.94 14.81 19.87
C SER A 375 -5.34 16.09 19.15
N GLU A 376 -6.36 16.80 19.66
CA GLU A 376 -6.62 18.18 19.26
C GLU A 376 -5.36 18.99 19.56
N SER A 377 -4.69 19.47 18.52
CA SER A 377 -3.64 20.45 18.63
C SER A 377 -4.23 21.71 19.27
N GLN A 378 -3.77 22.02 20.49
CA GLN A 378 -4.05 23.30 21.15
C GLN A 378 -3.41 24.43 20.34
N THR A 379 -4.18 25.07 19.47
CA THR A 379 -3.87 26.41 18.96
C THR A 379 -4.34 27.44 19.97
N ALA A 380 -3.61 27.56 21.08
CA ALA A 380 -3.71 28.73 21.95
C ALA A 380 -2.71 29.80 21.46
N ALA A 381 -3.06 30.53 20.41
CA ALA A 381 -2.38 31.77 20.06
C ALA A 381 -3.19 32.94 20.62
N SER A 382 -2.74 33.48 21.75
CA SER A 382 -3.28 34.70 22.35
C SER A 382 -3.06 35.89 21.40
N GLU A 383 -4.13 36.48 20.89
CA GLU A 383 -4.09 37.80 20.28
C GLU A 383 -3.77 38.86 21.36
N LYS A 384 -2.50 39.27 21.43
CA LYS A 384 -2.13 40.54 22.07
C LYS A 384 -1.99 41.61 20.99
N LYS A 385 -3.00 42.49 20.93
CA LYS A 385 -2.95 43.80 20.26
C LYS A 385 -1.66 44.56 20.64
N PRO A 386 -0.89 45.10 19.68
CA PRO A 386 0.09 46.13 20.02
C PRO A 386 -0.60 47.48 20.18
N ALA A 387 -0.33 48.13 21.31
CA ALA A 387 -0.70 49.50 21.60
C ALA A 387 0.06 50.46 20.69
N ARG A 388 -0.65 51.46 20.14
CA ARG A 388 -0.06 52.66 19.57
C ARG A 388 0.76 53.38 20.63
N ILE A 389 2.05 53.60 20.35
CA ILE A 389 2.83 54.66 20.98
C ILE A 389 3.47 55.48 19.85
N THR A 390 3.04 56.73 19.79
CA THR A 390 3.61 57.85 19.06
C THR A 390 4.95 58.25 19.69
N GLY A 391 5.97 58.55 18.89
CA GLY A 391 7.20 59.16 19.41
C GLY A 391 8.26 59.33 18.34
N GLU A 392 8.48 60.58 17.95
CA GLU A 392 9.59 61.09 17.15
C GLU A 392 10.94 60.76 17.81
N GLY A 393 12.01 60.64 17.01
CA GLY A 393 13.37 60.56 17.56
C GLY A 393 14.45 60.06 16.62
N ASP A 394 14.93 60.95 15.75
CA ASP A 394 16.33 61.20 15.40
C ASP A 394 17.29 60.00 15.15
N PHE A 395 17.64 59.80 13.87
CA PHE A 395 18.77 58.95 13.44
C PHE A 395 20.02 59.82 13.26
N ARG A 396 21.02 59.62 14.12
CA ARG A 396 22.41 60.02 13.90
C ARG A 396 23.34 58.88 14.28
N GLY A 397 24.30 58.59 13.39
CA GLY A 397 25.63 58.11 13.79
C GLY A 397 25.99 56.69 13.41
N ASP A 398 26.66 56.55 12.26
CA ASP A 398 27.91 55.82 12.02
C ASP A 398 28.53 55.04 13.20
N PHE A 399 28.99 53.81 12.97
CA PHE A 399 30.41 53.45 12.84
C PHE A 399 30.65 51.93 12.93
N ILE A 400 31.46 51.45 11.97
CA ILE A 400 32.23 50.18 11.85
C ILE A 400 31.49 48.95 11.32
#